data_AF-A0A650A3A8-F1
#
_entry.id   AF-A0A650A3A8-F1
#
_cell.length_a   1.000
_cell.length_b   1.000
_cell.length_c   1.000
_cell.angle_alpha   90.00
_cell.angle_beta   90.00
_cell.angle_gamma   90.00
#
_symmetry.space_group_name_H-M   'P 1'
#
loop_
_entity.id
_entity.type
_entity.pdbx_description
1 polymer ?
#
loop_
_entity_poly.entity_id
_entity_poly.type
_entity_poly.pdbx_seq_one_letter_code
_entity_poly.pdbx_strand_id
1 'polypeptide(L)'
;MRRVGFLINPIAGLGGRVGLKGTDGKVADARERGATPRAPDRARRALDGLAAHEVDVITVGGVMGADVARKAGFEPVVASRPAAGPSADISATSVADTRRAVAAFVAAGVDVILFVGGDGTAVDVAQTLAGLEADVPMLGVPAGVKVYSGVFAVDPEAAGEIAATFQRVERADLQDLDEDAFRDGAVVPELQTTALTPVAELRQSPKERAGGSVETLAAGVAQEVDSGTTYVFGPGSTVGEIERQLGIDPSPLGVDVWRDGEVLVADGGQSAILDALGDRNVVIVSPIGGQGFVFGRGNQQLSPAVLRECDVEIVASRRKLDGLGVLRVDTGDPDLDETLRGWQRVRVGRRERRFLQLV
;
A
#
# COMPACT_ATOMS: atom_id res chain seq x y z
N MET A 1 31.14 2.56 -2.85
CA MET A 1 29.93 1.90 -2.35
C MET A 1 28.85 2.95 -2.22
N ARG A 2 27.59 2.58 -2.48
CA ARG A 2 26.48 3.51 -2.38
C ARG A 2 26.08 3.68 -0.92
N ARG A 3 25.83 4.91 -0.48
CA ARG A 3 25.44 5.27 0.88
C ARG A 3 23.94 5.46 0.95
N VAL A 4 23.24 4.53 1.60
CA VAL A 4 21.78 4.51 1.69
C VAL A 4 21.33 5.02 3.05
N GLY A 5 20.60 6.14 3.07
CA GLY A 5 19.92 6.65 4.24
C GLY A 5 18.63 5.87 4.49
N PHE A 6 18.62 4.98 5.47
CA PHE A 6 17.50 4.10 5.77
C PHE A 6 16.68 4.57 6.96
N LEU A 7 15.38 4.78 6.76
CA LEU A 7 14.44 5.24 7.79
C LEU A 7 13.16 4.43 7.79
N ILE A 8 12.71 4.02 8.97
CA ILE A 8 11.40 3.42 9.19
C ILE A 8 10.53 4.42 9.93
N ASN A 9 9.36 4.74 9.40
CA ASN A 9 8.26 5.26 10.22
C ASN A 9 7.54 4.05 10.87
N PRO A 10 7.78 3.76 12.16
CA PRO A 10 7.31 2.51 12.77
C PRO A 10 5.78 2.45 12.94
N ILE A 11 5.11 3.61 12.82
CA ILE A 11 3.66 3.76 12.92
C ILE A 11 2.98 3.42 11.58
N ALA A 12 3.71 3.46 10.47
CA ALA A 12 3.14 3.24 9.14
C ALA A 12 2.51 1.85 8.99
N GLY A 13 1.30 1.83 8.43
CA GLY A 13 0.57 0.59 8.15
C GLY A 13 -0.24 0.01 9.32
N LEU A 14 -0.26 0.68 10.48
CA LEU A 14 -1.11 0.26 11.61
C LEU A 14 -2.61 0.31 11.28
N GLY A 15 -3.06 1.29 10.49
CA GLY A 15 -4.48 1.51 10.26
C GLY A 15 -5.16 0.51 9.32
N GLY A 16 -4.41 -0.04 8.35
CA GLY A 16 -5.02 -0.69 7.19
C GLY A 16 -5.84 -1.92 7.51
N ARG A 17 -5.29 -2.88 8.27
CA ARG A 17 -6.00 -4.11 8.62
C ARG A 17 -7.22 -3.87 9.53
N VAL A 18 -7.25 -2.76 10.25
CA VAL A 18 -8.34 -2.41 11.17
C VAL A 18 -9.35 -1.43 10.58
N GLY A 19 -9.32 -1.25 9.25
CA GLY A 19 -10.25 -0.37 8.52
C GLY A 19 -10.00 1.12 8.71
N LEU A 20 -8.85 1.52 9.27
CA LEU A 20 -8.47 2.92 9.36
C LEU A 20 -7.73 3.34 8.10
N LYS A 21 -8.23 4.42 7.48
CA LYS A 21 -7.75 4.97 6.19
C LYS A 21 -6.42 5.71 6.33
N GLY A 22 -6.00 6.02 7.56
CA GLY A 22 -4.71 6.55 7.96
C GLY A 22 -4.48 6.39 9.47
N THR A 23 -3.27 6.68 9.95
CA THR A 23 -2.89 6.56 11.38
C THR A 23 -2.60 7.90 12.05
N ASP A 24 -2.72 9.00 11.32
CA ASP A 24 -2.45 10.34 11.84
C ASP A 24 -3.45 10.68 12.95
N GLY A 25 -2.94 10.86 14.17
CA GLY A 25 -3.76 11.07 15.38
C GLY A 25 -4.56 9.85 15.87
N LYS A 26 -4.54 8.70 15.15
CA LYS A 26 -5.38 7.51 15.43
C LYS A 26 -4.59 6.28 15.88
N VAL A 27 -3.36 6.47 16.37
CA VAL A 27 -2.48 5.37 16.80
C VAL A 27 -3.06 4.59 17.98
N ALA A 28 -3.71 5.27 18.93
CA ALA A 28 -4.39 4.63 20.07
C ALA A 28 -5.56 3.77 19.59
N ASP A 29 -6.45 4.32 18.77
CA ASP A 29 -7.59 3.62 18.18
C ASP A 29 -7.17 2.40 17.36
N ALA A 30 -6.09 2.51 16.57
CA ALA A 30 -5.57 1.39 15.80
C ALA A 30 -5.15 0.23 16.72
N ARG A 31 -4.46 0.53 17.84
CA ARG A 31 -4.02 -0.47 18.81
C ARG A 31 -5.19 -1.11 19.56
N GLU A 32 -6.18 -0.31 19.96
CA GLU A 32 -7.40 -0.82 20.60
C GLU A 32 -8.13 -1.81 19.69
N ARG A 33 -8.10 -1.56 18.37
CA ARG A 33 -8.63 -2.47 17.34
C ARG A 33 -7.70 -3.65 17.00
N GLY A 34 -6.62 -3.86 17.76
CA GLY A 34 -5.70 -4.99 17.57
C GLY A 34 -4.72 -4.85 16.40
N ALA A 35 -4.46 -3.63 15.92
CA ALA A 35 -3.53 -3.41 14.82
C ALA A 35 -2.11 -3.87 15.15
N THR A 36 -1.50 -4.61 14.24
CA THR A 36 -0.08 -4.97 14.29
C THR A 36 0.72 -4.09 13.32
N PRO A 37 1.85 -3.49 13.73
CA PRO A 37 2.71 -2.70 12.85
C PRO A 37 3.23 -3.51 11.66
N ARG A 38 3.16 -2.96 10.45
CA ARG A 38 3.66 -3.61 9.23
C ARG A 38 5.04 -3.10 8.79
N ALA A 39 5.40 -1.89 9.20
CA ALA A 39 6.63 -1.24 8.78
C ALA A 39 7.89 -2.09 9.04
N PRO A 40 8.08 -2.74 10.21
CA PRO A 40 9.29 -3.53 10.48
C PRO A 40 9.50 -4.72 9.54
N ASP A 41 8.43 -5.45 9.18
CA ASP A 41 8.55 -6.61 8.29
C ASP A 41 8.85 -6.17 6.85
N ARG A 42 8.23 -5.08 6.40
CA ARG A 42 8.46 -4.52 5.06
C ARG A 42 9.85 -3.89 4.95
N ALA A 43 10.30 -3.25 6.02
CA ALA A 43 11.67 -2.80 6.19
C ALA A 43 12.67 -3.97 6.05
N ARG A 44 12.39 -5.11 6.68
CA ARG A 44 13.25 -6.29 6.59
C ARG A 44 13.37 -6.79 5.15
N ARG A 45 12.25 -6.93 4.44
CA ARG A 45 12.20 -7.35 3.03
C ARG A 45 12.95 -6.40 2.10
N ALA A 46 12.83 -5.09 2.32
CA ALA A 46 13.62 -4.11 1.57
C ALA A 46 15.13 -4.25 1.82
N LEU A 47 15.51 -4.53 3.07
CA LEU A 47 16.91 -4.80 3.40
C LEU A 47 17.42 -6.13 2.81
N ASP A 48 16.56 -7.12 2.55
CA ASP A 48 16.94 -8.34 1.81
C ASP A 48 17.32 -8.04 0.36
N GLY A 49 16.52 -7.23 -0.34
CA GLY A 49 16.87 -6.75 -1.69
C GLY A 49 18.14 -5.91 -1.70
N LEU A 50 18.39 -5.15 -0.62
CA LEU A 50 19.60 -4.35 -0.47
C LEU A 50 20.86 -5.19 -0.16
N ALA A 51 20.72 -6.28 0.59
CA ALA A 51 21.83 -7.12 1.06
C ALA A 51 22.56 -7.87 -0.06
N ALA A 52 21.97 -7.95 -1.25
CA ALA A 52 22.61 -8.49 -2.45
C ALA A 52 23.73 -7.58 -3.01
N HIS A 53 23.93 -6.38 -2.44
CA HIS A 53 24.84 -5.36 -2.95
C HIS A 53 25.76 -4.79 -1.87
N GLU A 54 26.95 -4.33 -2.27
CA GLU A 54 27.87 -3.62 -1.38
C GLU A 54 27.44 -2.15 -1.17
N VAL A 55 26.72 -1.92 -0.08
CA VAL A 55 26.21 -0.60 0.31
C VAL A 55 26.55 -0.26 1.76
N ASP A 56 26.72 1.03 2.03
CA ASP A 56 26.80 1.55 3.40
C ASP A 56 25.39 1.94 3.86
N VAL A 57 24.92 1.36 4.96
CA VAL A 57 23.61 1.69 5.54
C VAL A 57 23.80 2.73 6.64
N ILE A 58 23.22 3.91 6.44
CA ILE A 58 23.16 4.99 7.42
C ILE A 58 21.71 5.07 7.92
N THR A 59 21.48 4.93 9.22
CA THR A 59 20.13 4.73 9.76
C THR A 59 19.87 5.53 11.04
N VAL A 60 18.61 5.50 11.49
CA VAL A 60 18.18 5.99 12.81
C VAL A 60 18.25 4.88 13.86
N GLY A 61 18.57 5.23 15.10
CA GLY A 61 18.62 4.30 16.23
C GLY A 61 17.28 3.65 16.58
N GLY A 62 17.33 2.43 17.12
CA GLY A 62 16.18 1.70 17.63
C GLY A 62 15.20 1.26 16.55
N VAL A 63 13.90 1.36 16.88
CA VAL A 63 12.76 0.94 16.05
C VAL A 63 12.63 1.70 14.72
N MET A 64 13.31 2.85 14.58
CA MET A 64 13.29 3.66 13.35
C MET A 64 14.31 3.20 12.29
N GLY A 65 15.07 2.13 12.54
CA GLY A 65 15.83 1.47 11.48
C GLY A 65 16.97 0.56 11.95
N ALA A 66 17.75 0.99 12.95
CA ALA A 66 18.96 0.27 13.38
C ALA A 66 18.69 -1.16 13.84
N ASP A 67 17.56 -1.40 14.52
CA ASP A 67 17.24 -2.74 15.01
C ASP A 67 16.92 -3.71 13.87
N VAL A 68 16.20 -3.24 12.84
CA VAL A 68 15.87 -4.07 11.67
C VAL A 68 17.11 -4.25 10.78
N ALA A 69 17.91 -3.21 10.57
CA ALA A 69 19.15 -3.27 9.80
C ALA A 69 20.16 -4.27 10.39
N ARG A 70 20.35 -4.28 11.72
CA ARG A 70 21.21 -5.26 12.39
C ARG A 70 20.68 -6.68 12.28
N LYS A 71 19.37 -6.88 12.47
CA LYS A 71 18.72 -8.20 12.28
C LYS A 71 18.86 -8.69 10.83
N ALA A 72 18.96 -7.77 9.88
CA ALA A 72 19.20 -8.07 8.47
C ALA A 72 20.67 -8.38 8.13
N GLY A 73 21.59 -8.30 9.09
CA GLY A 73 23.01 -8.59 8.90
C GLY A 73 23.89 -7.39 8.54
N PHE A 74 23.34 -6.18 8.53
CA PHE A 74 24.14 -4.97 8.31
C PHE A 74 24.82 -4.50 9.60
N GLU A 75 25.95 -3.82 9.45
CA GLU A 75 26.59 -3.00 10.48
C GLU A 75 26.30 -1.51 10.22
N PRO A 76 25.10 -1.00 10.55
CA PRO A 76 24.70 0.32 10.10
C PRO A 76 25.34 1.44 10.93
N VAL A 77 25.62 2.57 10.27
CA VAL A 77 26.03 3.82 10.93
C VAL A 77 24.78 4.53 11.45
N VAL A 78 24.69 4.73 12.76
CA VAL A 78 23.55 5.45 13.36
C VAL A 78 23.78 6.95 13.29
N ALA A 79 23.10 7.63 12.36
CA ALA A 79 23.23 9.08 12.14
C ALA A 79 22.35 9.93 13.07
N SER A 80 21.24 9.38 13.56
CA SER A 80 20.35 10.08 14.49
C SER A 80 19.65 9.11 15.44
N ARG A 81 18.98 9.64 16.47
CA ARG A 81 18.18 8.86 17.42
C ARG A 81 16.79 9.51 17.63
N PRO A 82 15.77 8.70 17.95
CA PRO A 82 14.46 9.24 18.37
C PRO A 82 14.62 10.15 19.60
N ALA A 83 13.73 11.14 19.74
CA ALA A 83 13.78 12.11 20.84
C ALA A 83 13.57 11.43 22.20
N ALA A 84 12.73 10.40 22.23
CA ALA A 84 12.49 9.55 23.39
C ALA A 84 13.68 8.63 23.75
N GLY A 85 14.77 8.67 22.98
CA GLY A 85 16.01 7.95 23.26
C GLY A 85 16.11 6.57 22.57
N PRO A 86 17.16 5.79 22.89
CA PRO A 86 17.47 4.54 22.21
C PRO A 86 16.47 3.41 22.48
N SER A 87 15.70 3.51 23.56
CA SER A 87 14.66 2.54 23.93
C SER A 87 13.26 2.99 23.52
N ALA A 88 13.15 3.98 22.64
CA ALA A 88 11.86 4.46 22.13
C ALA A 88 11.09 3.30 21.49
N ASP A 89 9.84 3.10 21.91
CA ASP A 89 8.91 2.20 21.24
C ASP A 89 8.20 2.93 20.08
N ILE A 90 7.36 2.18 19.36
CA ILE A 90 6.63 2.71 18.19
C ILE A 90 5.77 3.94 18.54
N SER A 91 5.18 3.98 19.74
CA SER A 91 4.32 5.08 20.19
C SER A 91 5.10 6.33 20.58
N ALA A 92 6.39 6.20 20.87
CA ALA A 92 7.26 7.29 21.26
C ALA A 92 7.97 7.97 20.08
N THR A 93 7.60 7.62 18.84
CA THR A 93 8.13 8.22 17.61
C THR A 93 7.12 9.18 16.99
N SER A 94 7.64 10.17 16.27
CA SER A 94 6.87 11.29 15.72
C SER A 94 7.41 11.72 14.37
N VAL A 95 6.63 12.54 13.66
CA VAL A 95 7.07 13.24 12.46
C VAL A 95 8.37 14.03 12.69
N ALA A 96 8.56 14.62 13.87
CA ALA A 96 9.78 15.36 14.17
C ALA A 96 11.03 14.45 14.19
N ASP A 97 10.87 13.17 14.55
CA ASP A 97 11.96 12.20 14.47
C ASP A 97 12.32 11.89 13.00
N THR A 98 11.32 11.72 12.14
CA THR A 98 11.50 11.58 10.67
C THR A 98 12.27 12.76 10.09
N ARG A 99 11.88 13.99 10.41
CA ARG A 99 12.55 15.20 9.89
C ARG A 99 14.01 15.30 10.36
N ARG A 100 14.29 14.97 11.64
CA ARG A 100 15.68 14.93 12.15
C ARG A 100 16.51 13.83 11.49
N ALA A 101 15.91 12.69 11.17
CA ALA A 101 16.59 11.63 10.43
C ALA A 101 17.02 12.08 9.03
N VAL A 102 16.10 12.70 8.28
CA VAL A 102 16.39 13.23 6.94
C VAL A 102 17.52 14.25 7.00
N ALA A 103 17.46 15.20 7.93
CA ALA A 103 18.54 16.18 8.11
C ALA A 103 19.90 15.53 8.41
N ALA A 104 19.91 14.48 9.26
CA ALA A 104 21.12 13.74 9.57
C ALA A 104 21.66 12.95 8.37
N PHE A 105 20.80 12.41 7.50
CA PHE A 105 21.20 11.74 6.28
C PHE A 105 21.81 12.71 5.26
N VAL A 106 21.19 13.88 5.08
CA VAL A 106 21.75 14.94 4.22
C VAL A 106 23.14 15.35 4.73
N ALA A 107 23.29 15.60 6.04
CA ALA A 107 24.59 15.92 6.65
C ALA A 107 25.62 14.80 6.51
N ALA A 108 25.16 13.53 6.53
CA ALA A 108 26.03 12.38 6.32
C ALA A 108 26.44 12.19 4.85
N GLY A 109 25.81 12.87 3.88
CA GLY A 109 26.08 12.73 2.45
C GLY A 109 25.66 11.38 1.90
N VAL A 110 24.40 10.98 2.13
CA VAL A 110 23.81 9.78 1.52
C VAL A 110 23.48 10.02 0.04
N ASP A 111 23.56 8.97 -0.77
CA ASP A 111 23.23 9.01 -2.19
C ASP A 111 21.73 8.89 -2.45
N VAL A 112 20.98 8.27 -1.53
CA VAL A 112 19.53 8.08 -1.60
C VAL A 112 18.95 7.88 -0.20
N ILE A 113 17.73 8.35 0.02
CA ILE A 113 16.94 8.05 1.22
C ILE A 113 15.92 6.94 0.88
N LEU A 114 16.09 5.77 1.48
CA LEU A 114 15.14 4.66 1.45
C LEU A 114 14.26 4.71 2.71
N PHE A 115 13.01 5.13 2.57
CA PHE A 115 12.09 5.29 3.71
C PHE A 115 10.97 4.26 3.69
N VAL A 116 10.56 3.75 4.85
CA VAL A 116 9.46 2.80 5.01
C VAL A 116 8.26 3.53 5.60
N GLY A 117 7.20 3.67 4.81
CA GLY A 117 6.07 4.56 5.16
C GLY A 117 4.89 4.53 4.20
N GLY A 118 3.93 5.43 4.43
CA GLY A 118 2.87 5.78 3.48
C GLY A 118 3.06 7.18 2.90
N ASP A 119 2.09 7.69 2.15
CA ASP A 119 2.17 9.02 1.50
C ASP A 119 2.52 10.16 2.48
N GLY A 120 1.94 10.19 3.69
CA GLY A 120 2.30 11.20 4.70
C GLY A 120 3.78 11.20 5.08
N THR A 121 4.40 10.01 5.18
CA THR A 121 5.86 9.90 5.41
C THR A 121 6.65 10.39 4.21
N ALA A 122 6.17 10.13 3.00
CA ALA A 122 6.80 10.66 1.78
C ALA A 122 6.75 12.20 1.78
N VAL A 123 5.61 12.80 2.13
CA VAL A 123 5.45 14.26 2.22
C VAL A 123 6.42 14.84 3.24
N ASP A 124 6.53 14.25 4.43
CA ASP A 124 7.46 14.71 5.46
C ASP A 124 8.93 14.66 5.01
N VAL A 125 9.33 13.59 4.32
CA VAL A 125 10.69 13.46 3.77
C VAL A 125 10.93 14.53 2.69
N ALA A 126 10.02 14.67 1.74
CA ALA A 126 10.13 15.61 0.63
C ALA A 126 10.17 17.07 1.11
N GLN A 127 9.27 17.45 2.04
CA GLN A 127 9.25 18.80 2.62
C GLN A 127 10.54 19.09 3.40
N THR A 128 11.09 18.10 4.10
CA THR A 128 12.35 18.28 4.83
C THR A 128 13.52 18.46 3.86
N LEU A 129 13.61 17.66 2.79
CA LEU A 129 14.62 17.83 1.75
C LEU A 129 14.53 19.21 1.08
N ALA A 130 13.31 19.65 0.76
CA ALA A 130 13.08 20.97 0.18
C ALA A 130 13.50 22.11 1.12
N GLY A 131 13.17 22.02 2.41
CA GLY A 131 13.57 23.01 3.42
C GLY A 131 15.08 23.04 3.70
N LEU A 132 15.80 21.95 3.40
CA LEU A 132 17.25 21.86 3.47
C LEU A 132 17.94 22.21 2.15
N GLU A 133 17.17 22.54 1.10
CA GLU A 133 17.67 22.78 -0.26
C GLU A 133 18.57 21.63 -0.77
N ALA A 134 18.21 20.38 -0.43
CA ALA A 134 19.00 19.19 -0.72
C ALA A 134 18.41 18.36 -1.87
N ASP A 135 19.20 18.13 -2.92
CA ASP A 135 18.83 17.31 -4.09
C ASP A 135 19.10 15.81 -3.88
N VAL A 136 18.84 15.29 -2.69
CA VAL A 136 19.00 13.85 -2.40
C VAL A 136 17.74 13.11 -2.87
N PRO A 137 17.84 12.08 -3.72
CA PRO A 137 16.67 11.32 -4.15
C PRO A 137 16.09 10.49 -3.00
N MET A 138 14.78 10.30 -3.02
CA MET A 138 14.05 9.47 -2.06
C MET A 138 13.28 8.34 -2.76
N LEU A 139 13.22 7.19 -2.11
CA LEU A 139 12.46 6.02 -2.57
C LEU A 139 11.70 5.42 -1.39
N GLY A 140 10.40 5.21 -1.61
CA GLY A 140 9.50 4.68 -0.61
C GLY A 140 9.39 3.16 -0.68
N VAL A 141 9.63 2.51 0.46
CA VAL A 141 9.14 1.17 0.76
C VAL A 141 7.70 1.31 1.24
N PRO A 142 6.74 0.78 0.48
CA PRO A 142 5.32 0.96 0.76
C PRO A 142 4.96 0.23 2.06
N ALA A 143 4.38 0.92 3.04
CA ALA A 143 3.89 0.30 4.28
C ALA A 143 2.47 0.75 4.67
N GLY A 144 1.96 1.84 4.09
CA GLY A 144 0.62 2.37 4.34
C GLY A 144 -0.48 1.82 3.43
N VAL A 145 -1.74 2.19 3.71
CA VAL A 145 -2.92 1.95 2.86
C VAL A 145 -3.05 2.93 1.70
N LYS A 146 -2.51 4.15 1.88
CA LYS A 146 -2.43 5.22 0.90
C LYS A 146 -1.03 5.24 0.32
N VAL A 147 -0.90 4.72 -0.90
CA VAL A 147 0.36 4.79 -1.64
C VAL A 147 0.03 5.21 -3.07
N TYR A 148 -0.19 6.51 -3.23
CA TYR A 148 -0.58 7.17 -4.49
C TYR A 148 0.59 7.86 -5.18
N SER A 149 1.59 8.26 -4.40
CA SER A 149 2.74 9.03 -4.88
C SER A 149 3.66 8.21 -5.78
N GLY A 150 4.21 8.83 -6.82
CA GLY A 150 5.11 8.18 -7.79
C GLY A 150 6.53 7.88 -7.27
N VAL A 151 6.73 7.96 -5.96
CA VAL A 151 8.02 7.78 -5.26
C VAL A 151 8.18 6.42 -4.59
N PHE A 152 7.18 5.53 -4.71
CA PHE A 152 7.21 4.21 -4.11
C PHE A 152 7.57 3.12 -5.11
N ALA A 153 8.31 2.11 -4.65
CA ALA A 153 8.53 0.89 -5.40
C ALA A 153 7.27 0.01 -5.44
N VAL A 154 7.24 -0.91 -6.39
CA VAL A 154 6.17 -1.91 -6.52
C VAL A 154 6.06 -2.82 -5.29
N ASP A 155 7.19 -3.25 -4.74
CA ASP A 155 7.29 -4.10 -3.56
C ASP A 155 8.54 -3.74 -2.73
N PRO A 156 8.67 -4.25 -1.48
CA PRO A 156 9.81 -3.94 -0.64
C PRO A 156 11.15 -4.39 -1.21
N GLU A 157 11.26 -5.61 -1.74
CA GLU A 157 12.48 -6.17 -2.30
C GLU A 157 13.03 -5.30 -3.44
N ALA A 158 12.15 -4.91 -4.38
CA ALA A 158 12.46 -4.00 -5.47
C ALA A 158 12.92 -2.64 -4.95
N ALA A 159 12.36 -2.14 -3.84
CA ALA A 159 12.81 -0.88 -3.25
C ALA A 159 14.28 -0.96 -2.81
N GLY A 160 14.69 -2.08 -2.21
CA GLY A 160 16.08 -2.35 -1.84
C GLY A 160 17.00 -2.42 -3.04
N GLU A 161 16.62 -3.20 -4.05
CA GLU A 161 17.39 -3.36 -5.29
C GLU A 161 17.57 -2.02 -6.03
N ILE A 162 16.48 -1.24 -6.20
CA ILE A 162 16.53 0.07 -6.84
C ILE A 162 17.43 1.02 -6.05
N ALA A 163 17.30 1.08 -4.72
CA ALA A 163 18.15 1.92 -3.89
C ALA A 163 19.64 1.58 -4.03
N ALA A 164 19.99 0.30 -4.18
CA ALA A 164 21.37 -0.13 -4.42
C ALA A 164 21.88 0.20 -5.83
N THR A 165 21.03 0.15 -6.86
CA THR A 165 21.50 0.03 -8.26
C THR A 165 21.14 1.20 -9.19
N PHE A 166 20.21 2.09 -8.82
CA PHE A 166 19.74 3.16 -9.70
C PHE A 166 20.86 4.01 -10.31
N GLN A 167 20.66 4.49 -11.53
CA GLN A 167 21.63 5.34 -12.24
C GLN A 167 21.06 6.71 -12.61
N ARG A 168 19.73 6.83 -12.61
CA ARG A 168 19.00 8.02 -13.02
C ARG A 168 17.97 8.35 -11.98
N VAL A 169 17.65 9.63 -11.86
CA VAL A 169 16.60 10.17 -11.00
C VAL A 169 15.70 11.06 -11.83
N GLU A 170 14.45 11.20 -11.41
CA GLU A 170 13.50 12.16 -11.97
C GLU A 170 12.67 12.78 -10.86
N ARG A 171 11.94 13.86 -11.17
CA ARG A 171 10.95 14.40 -10.26
C ARG A 171 9.65 13.60 -10.39
N ALA A 172 9.11 13.17 -9.26
CA ALA A 172 7.80 12.54 -9.18
C ALA A 172 6.87 13.34 -8.27
N ASP A 173 5.58 13.29 -8.60
CA ASP A 173 4.52 13.91 -7.83
C ASP A 173 4.25 13.12 -6.54
N LEU A 174 4.15 13.86 -5.43
CA LEU A 174 3.61 13.36 -4.18
C LEU A 174 2.16 13.78 -4.08
N GLN A 175 1.28 12.79 -4.04
CA GLN A 175 -0.16 12.99 -3.98
C GLN A 175 -0.65 12.47 -2.64
N ASP A 176 -1.44 13.28 -1.95
CA ASP A 176 -2.16 12.86 -0.74
C ASP A 176 -3.67 12.96 -0.97
N LEU A 177 -4.40 12.16 -0.21
CA LEU A 177 -5.86 12.18 -0.20
C LEU A 177 -6.36 12.80 1.08
N ASP A 178 -6.98 13.98 0.92
CA ASP A 178 -7.77 14.63 1.95
C ASP A 178 -9.04 13.80 2.23
N GLU A 179 -9.15 13.29 3.44
CA GLU A 179 -10.29 12.47 3.91
C GLU A 179 -11.50 13.33 4.30
N ASP A 180 -11.30 14.58 4.71
CA ASP A 180 -12.36 15.46 5.23
C ASP A 180 -13.18 16.10 4.08
N ALA A 181 -12.60 16.15 2.88
CA ALA A 181 -13.26 16.61 1.66
C ALA A 181 -14.26 15.60 1.04
N PHE A 182 -14.40 14.40 1.63
CA PHE A 182 -15.21 13.33 1.09
C PHE A 182 -16.72 13.49 1.40
N ARG A 183 -17.42 14.38 0.68
CA ARG A 183 -18.90 14.46 0.73
C ARG A 183 -19.63 13.91 -0.50
N ASP A 184 -19.01 13.87 -1.68
CA ASP A 184 -19.73 13.60 -2.95
C ASP A 184 -19.10 12.53 -3.86
N GLY A 185 -18.44 11.51 -3.29
CA GLY A 185 -18.04 10.31 -4.06
C GLY A 185 -16.91 10.48 -5.09
N ALA A 186 -16.24 11.64 -5.13
CA ALA A 186 -15.07 11.86 -5.98
C ALA A 186 -13.79 12.05 -5.14
N VAL A 187 -12.96 11.01 -5.07
CA VAL A 187 -11.61 11.08 -4.51
C VAL A 187 -10.71 11.85 -5.48
N VAL A 188 -10.33 13.09 -5.16
CA VAL A 188 -9.40 13.91 -5.95
C VAL A 188 -8.04 13.90 -5.23
N PRO A 189 -6.99 13.29 -5.81
CA PRO A 189 -5.64 13.42 -5.29
C PRO A 189 -5.18 14.88 -5.36
N GLU A 190 -4.75 15.44 -4.23
CA GLU A 190 -4.13 16.76 -4.20
C GLU A 190 -2.62 16.62 -4.33
N LEU A 191 -2.04 17.33 -5.29
CA LEU A 191 -0.59 17.44 -5.44
C LEU A 191 -0.04 18.23 -4.25
N GLN A 192 0.70 17.57 -3.37
CA GLN A 192 1.32 18.20 -2.21
C GLN A 192 2.65 18.85 -2.58
N THR A 193 3.50 18.12 -3.30
CA THR A 193 4.84 18.56 -3.72
C THR A 193 5.43 17.62 -4.78
N THR A 194 6.67 17.87 -5.20
CA THR A 194 7.47 16.95 -6.03
C THR A 194 8.78 16.62 -5.34
N ALA A 195 9.33 15.42 -5.56
CA ALA A 195 10.63 15.02 -5.05
C ALA A 195 11.45 14.26 -6.11
N LEU A 196 12.78 14.33 -5.99
CA LEU A 196 13.66 13.47 -6.78
C LEU A 196 13.52 12.03 -6.31
N THR A 197 13.41 11.10 -7.26
CA THR A 197 13.29 9.67 -6.97
C THR A 197 13.99 8.86 -8.07
N PRO A 198 14.60 7.70 -7.76
CA PRO A 198 15.24 6.83 -8.75
C PRO A 198 14.32 6.51 -9.93
N VAL A 199 14.82 6.40 -11.16
CA VAL A 199 14.04 5.88 -12.31
C VAL A 199 14.18 4.36 -12.36
N ALA A 200 13.04 3.64 -12.40
CA ALA A 200 13.00 2.20 -12.61
C ALA A 200 11.68 1.81 -13.29
N GLU A 201 11.70 0.78 -14.14
CA GLU A 201 10.47 0.21 -14.75
C GLU A 201 9.49 -0.34 -13.69
N LEU A 202 10.00 -0.58 -12.48
CA LEU A 202 9.28 -1.02 -11.29
C LEU A 202 8.78 0.15 -10.41
N ARG A 203 8.41 1.29 -11.01
CA ARG A 203 7.83 2.46 -10.30
C ARG A 203 6.35 2.65 -10.54
N GLN A 204 5.66 3.09 -9.48
CA GLN A 204 4.20 3.24 -9.46
C GLN A 204 3.72 4.44 -10.28
N SER A 205 2.77 4.22 -11.20
CA SER A 205 2.05 5.28 -11.91
C SER A 205 0.74 5.67 -11.18
N PRO A 206 0.22 6.90 -11.32
CA PRO A 206 -1.03 7.33 -10.67
C PRO A 206 -2.28 6.58 -11.18
N LYS A 207 -3.32 6.54 -10.33
CA LYS A 207 -4.63 5.94 -10.63
C LYS A 207 -5.37 6.73 -11.73
N GLU A 208 -5.57 6.13 -12.89
CA GLU A 208 -6.53 6.64 -13.87
C GLU A 208 -7.97 6.22 -13.51
N ARG A 209 -8.89 7.20 -13.43
CA ARG A 209 -10.34 6.92 -13.37
C ARG A 209 -10.76 6.23 -14.66
N ALA A 210 -11.49 5.12 -14.54
CA ALA A 210 -12.04 4.39 -15.67
C ALA A 210 -13.53 4.74 -15.89
N GLY A 211 -13.87 5.19 -17.10
CA GLY A 211 -15.23 5.42 -17.60
C GLY A 211 -15.41 4.57 -18.87
N GLY A 212 -16.42 3.69 -18.84
CA GLY A 212 -16.77 2.74 -19.90
C GLY A 212 -17.47 1.47 -19.36
N SER A 213 -18.76 1.30 -19.71
CA SER A 213 -19.71 0.19 -19.49
C SER A 213 -19.64 -0.61 -18.17
N VAL A 214 -19.33 0.04 -17.04
CA VAL A 214 -19.27 -0.57 -15.71
C VAL A 214 -20.63 -1.15 -15.31
N GLU A 215 -21.72 -0.51 -15.71
CA GLU A 215 -23.09 -0.92 -15.35
C GLU A 215 -23.42 -2.33 -15.88
N THR A 216 -23.02 -2.64 -17.12
CA THR A 216 -23.31 -3.96 -17.72
C THR A 216 -22.51 -5.11 -17.09
N LEU A 217 -21.29 -4.83 -16.64
CA LEU A 217 -20.49 -5.76 -15.86
C LEU A 217 -21.14 -5.97 -14.51
N ALA A 218 -21.51 -4.87 -13.83
CA ALA A 218 -22.05 -4.91 -12.49
C ALA A 218 -23.37 -5.67 -12.41
N ALA A 219 -24.29 -5.38 -13.33
CA ALA A 219 -25.54 -6.12 -13.45
C ALA A 219 -25.32 -7.61 -13.76
N GLY A 220 -24.26 -7.96 -14.49
CA GLY A 220 -23.90 -9.35 -14.75
C GLY A 220 -23.44 -10.10 -13.51
N VAL A 221 -22.56 -9.46 -12.72
CA VAL A 221 -22.07 -10.03 -11.45
C VAL A 221 -23.20 -10.16 -10.44
N ALA A 222 -24.01 -9.11 -10.26
CA ALA A 222 -25.12 -9.10 -9.30
C ALA A 222 -26.21 -10.13 -9.63
N GLN A 223 -26.36 -10.53 -10.90
CA GLN A 223 -27.30 -11.60 -11.31
C GLN A 223 -26.76 -13.02 -11.09
N GLU A 224 -25.46 -13.17 -10.89
CA GLU A 224 -24.78 -14.46 -10.73
C GLU A 224 -24.43 -14.77 -9.27
N VAL A 225 -24.94 -13.97 -8.32
CA VAL A 225 -24.75 -14.25 -6.90
C VAL A 225 -25.51 -15.51 -6.50
N ASP A 226 -24.77 -16.47 -5.97
CA ASP A 226 -25.29 -17.71 -5.39
C ASP A 226 -25.81 -17.48 -3.95
N SER A 227 -26.97 -18.07 -3.64
CA SER A 227 -27.49 -18.07 -2.26
C SER A 227 -26.56 -18.87 -1.32
N GLY A 228 -26.46 -18.43 -0.07
CA GLY A 228 -25.59 -19.00 0.96
C GLY A 228 -24.11 -18.69 0.78
N THR A 229 -23.71 -18.01 -0.29
CA THR A 229 -22.33 -17.56 -0.52
C THR A 229 -22.12 -16.19 0.10
N THR A 230 -21.07 -16.03 0.90
CA THR A 230 -20.63 -14.71 1.37
C THR A 230 -19.83 -14.01 0.29
N TYR A 231 -20.22 -12.79 -0.05
CA TYR A 231 -19.47 -11.92 -0.95
C TYR A 231 -18.75 -10.85 -0.13
N VAL A 232 -17.45 -10.75 -0.34
CA VAL A 232 -16.58 -9.73 0.27
C VAL A 232 -16.20 -8.74 -0.83
N PHE A 233 -16.72 -7.52 -0.74
CA PHE A 233 -16.55 -6.49 -1.75
C PHE A 233 -15.34 -5.62 -1.41
N GLY A 234 -14.32 -5.66 -2.28
CA GLY A 234 -13.17 -4.76 -2.17
C GLY A 234 -13.50 -3.32 -2.57
N PRO A 235 -12.65 -2.36 -2.20
CA PRO A 235 -12.91 -0.94 -2.44
C PRO A 235 -12.85 -0.58 -3.93
N GLY A 236 -13.58 0.49 -4.29
CA GLY A 236 -13.48 1.16 -5.58
C GLY A 236 -14.77 1.19 -6.40
N SER A 237 -14.83 2.13 -7.34
CA SER A 237 -16.07 2.45 -8.06
C SER A 237 -16.67 1.30 -8.88
N THR A 238 -15.85 0.39 -9.41
CA THR A 238 -16.33 -0.77 -10.18
C THR A 238 -17.03 -1.77 -9.27
N VAL A 239 -16.47 -2.03 -8.08
CA VAL A 239 -17.07 -2.94 -7.10
C VAL A 239 -18.30 -2.26 -6.47
N GLY A 240 -18.20 -0.98 -6.13
CA GLY A 240 -19.35 -0.23 -5.61
C GLY A 240 -20.54 -0.13 -6.57
N GLU A 241 -20.34 -0.27 -7.89
CA GLU A 241 -21.48 -0.41 -8.81
C GLU A 241 -22.14 -1.79 -8.73
N ILE A 242 -21.39 -2.86 -8.47
CA ILE A 242 -21.94 -4.20 -8.21
C ILE A 242 -22.80 -4.15 -6.94
N GLU A 243 -22.29 -3.52 -5.90
CA GLU A 243 -22.99 -3.34 -4.62
C GLU A 243 -24.30 -2.57 -4.79
N ARG A 244 -24.29 -1.47 -5.56
CA ARG A 244 -25.52 -0.73 -5.89
C ARG A 244 -26.57 -1.58 -6.61
N GLN A 245 -26.15 -2.48 -7.51
CA GLN A 245 -27.06 -3.41 -8.19
C GLN A 245 -27.67 -4.44 -7.22
N LEU A 246 -26.98 -4.73 -6.12
CA LEU A 246 -27.46 -5.59 -5.03
C LEU A 246 -28.27 -4.82 -3.96
N GLY A 247 -28.47 -3.50 -4.14
CA GLY A 247 -29.20 -2.66 -3.19
C GLY A 247 -28.39 -2.22 -1.96
N ILE A 248 -27.06 -2.29 -2.05
CA ILE A 248 -26.12 -1.92 -0.99
C ILE A 248 -25.64 -0.48 -1.23
N ASP A 249 -25.49 0.30 -0.15
CA ASP A 249 -24.76 1.57 -0.19
C ASP A 249 -23.25 1.30 0.00
N PRO A 250 -22.42 1.45 -1.04
CA PRO A 250 -21.06 0.92 -1.04
C PRO A 250 -20.08 1.78 -0.24
N SER A 251 -19.12 1.14 0.42
CA SER A 251 -17.99 1.79 1.09
C SER A 251 -16.83 2.00 0.11
N PRO A 252 -16.60 3.21 -0.46
CA PRO A 252 -15.72 3.35 -1.63
C PRO A 252 -14.23 3.09 -1.34
N LEU A 253 -13.83 3.22 -0.07
CA LEU A 253 -12.50 2.94 0.46
C LEU A 253 -12.52 1.80 1.50
N GLY A 254 -13.67 1.17 1.68
CA GLY A 254 -13.90 0.12 2.67
C GLY A 254 -13.97 -1.26 2.05
N VAL A 255 -14.21 -2.25 2.92
CA VAL A 255 -14.55 -3.60 2.50
C VAL A 255 -15.89 -3.96 3.14
N ASP A 256 -16.87 -4.25 2.30
CA ASP A 256 -18.21 -4.64 2.74
C ASP A 256 -18.37 -6.16 2.62
N VAL A 257 -19.18 -6.75 3.50
CA VAL A 257 -19.49 -8.18 3.49
C VAL A 257 -20.99 -8.36 3.41
N TRP A 258 -21.42 -9.15 2.44
CA TRP A 258 -22.83 -9.36 2.13
C TRP A 258 -23.13 -10.85 1.96
N ARG A 259 -24.33 -11.26 2.38
CA ARG A 259 -24.86 -12.60 2.15
C ARG A 259 -26.38 -12.54 2.07
N ASP A 260 -26.97 -13.20 1.07
CA ASP A 260 -28.42 -13.43 0.95
C ASP A 260 -29.30 -12.18 1.14
N GLY A 261 -28.88 -11.04 0.60
CA GLY A 261 -29.64 -9.78 0.66
C GLY A 261 -29.32 -8.90 1.86
N GLU A 262 -28.47 -9.37 2.78
CA GLU A 262 -28.10 -8.65 4.00
C GLU A 262 -26.63 -8.23 3.98
N VAL A 263 -26.37 -6.99 4.39
CA VAL A 263 -25.01 -6.51 4.66
C VAL A 263 -24.61 -6.93 6.07
N LEU A 264 -23.70 -7.89 6.18
CA LEU A 264 -23.19 -8.41 7.45
C LEU A 264 -22.15 -7.48 8.06
N VAL A 265 -21.35 -6.82 7.23
CA VAL A 265 -20.31 -5.87 7.64
C VAL A 265 -20.26 -4.72 6.64
N ALA A 266 -20.28 -3.48 7.15
CA ALA A 266 -20.06 -2.27 6.36
C ALA A 266 -18.74 -1.59 6.78
N ASP A 267 -17.89 -1.23 5.83
CA ASP A 267 -16.53 -0.67 6.02
C ASP A 267 -15.72 -1.45 7.06
N GLY A 268 -15.68 -2.78 6.89
CA GLY A 268 -15.14 -3.73 7.85
C GLY A 268 -13.62 -3.78 7.91
N GLY A 269 -13.09 -3.93 9.13
CA GLY A 269 -11.71 -4.38 9.35
C GLY A 269 -11.57 -5.91 9.21
N GLN A 270 -10.33 -6.40 9.17
CA GLN A 270 -10.00 -7.82 8.97
C GLN A 270 -10.79 -8.76 9.89
N SER A 271 -10.85 -8.50 11.19
CA SER A 271 -11.50 -9.40 12.14
C SER A 271 -13.01 -9.50 11.88
N ALA A 272 -13.68 -8.37 11.66
CA ALA A 272 -15.10 -8.37 11.33
C ALA A 272 -15.40 -9.12 10.03
N ILE A 273 -14.52 -8.98 9.02
CA ILE A 273 -14.65 -9.73 7.77
C ILE A 273 -14.52 -11.23 8.02
N LEU A 274 -13.49 -11.66 8.76
CA LEU A 274 -13.26 -13.07 9.11
C LEU A 274 -14.44 -13.67 9.88
N ASP A 275 -14.97 -12.94 10.86
CA ASP A 275 -16.09 -13.38 11.69
C ASP A 275 -17.40 -13.52 10.88
N ALA A 276 -17.52 -12.80 9.75
CA ALA A 276 -18.68 -12.83 8.86
C ALA A 276 -18.56 -13.84 7.70
N LEU A 277 -17.41 -14.51 7.54
CA LEU A 277 -17.25 -15.55 6.53
C LEU A 277 -18.16 -16.75 6.82
N GLY A 278 -18.49 -17.51 5.78
CA GLY A 278 -19.29 -18.74 5.85
C GLY A 278 -18.60 -19.90 5.16
N ASP A 279 -19.38 -20.92 4.81
CA ASP A 279 -18.87 -22.14 4.18
C ASP A 279 -18.29 -21.89 2.78
N ARG A 280 -18.84 -20.90 2.06
CA ARG A 280 -18.36 -20.48 0.74
C ARG A 280 -18.25 -18.96 0.69
N ASN A 281 -17.08 -18.47 0.32
CA ASN A 281 -16.77 -17.05 0.31
C ASN A 281 -16.15 -16.64 -1.03
N VAL A 282 -16.54 -15.49 -1.56
CA VAL A 282 -15.99 -14.92 -2.80
C VAL A 282 -15.58 -13.48 -2.54
N VAL A 283 -14.30 -13.19 -2.75
CA VAL A 283 -13.78 -11.83 -2.75
C VAL A 283 -13.90 -11.24 -4.14
N ILE A 284 -14.62 -10.13 -4.26
CA ILE A 284 -14.79 -9.39 -5.52
C ILE A 284 -13.94 -8.12 -5.47
N VAL A 285 -12.94 -8.03 -6.34
CA VAL A 285 -11.97 -6.95 -6.36
C VAL A 285 -11.76 -6.39 -7.75
N SER A 286 -11.46 -5.10 -7.82
CA SER A 286 -11.04 -4.47 -9.06
C SER A 286 -9.59 -4.02 -8.97
N PRO A 287 -8.76 -4.24 -10.00
CA PRO A 287 -7.41 -3.75 -9.99
C PRO A 287 -7.41 -2.22 -9.88
N ILE A 288 -6.37 -1.71 -9.25
CA ILE A 288 -6.05 -0.31 -9.24
C ILE A 288 -5.68 0.13 -10.66
N GLY A 289 -6.46 1.06 -11.25
CA GLY A 289 -6.18 1.61 -12.58
C GLY A 289 -4.77 2.20 -12.68
N GLY A 290 -4.09 2.05 -13.81
CA GLY A 290 -2.71 2.49 -14.03
C GLY A 290 -1.63 1.62 -13.37
N GLN A 291 -1.93 0.88 -12.29
CA GLN A 291 -0.94 0.12 -11.52
C GLN A 291 -1.12 -1.40 -11.58
N GLY A 292 -2.35 -1.88 -11.77
CA GLY A 292 -2.67 -3.31 -11.86
C GLY A 292 -2.71 -4.05 -10.53
N PHE A 293 -2.47 -3.41 -9.38
CA PHE A 293 -2.56 -4.05 -8.07
C PHE A 293 -3.99 -4.54 -7.79
N VAL A 294 -4.13 -5.84 -7.52
CA VAL A 294 -5.38 -6.50 -7.14
C VAL A 294 -5.51 -6.56 -5.62
N PHE A 295 -4.42 -6.86 -4.92
CA PHE A 295 -4.37 -6.94 -3.45
C PHE A 295 -3.17 -6.18 -2.88
N GLY A 296 -3.29 -5.78 -1.60
CA GLY A 296 -2.20 -5.18 -0.83
C GLY A 296 -2.22 -3.66 -0.76
N ARG A 297 -2.80 -3.02 -1.78
CA ARG A 297 -2.85 -1.57 -1.94
C ARG A 297 -4.28 -1.09 -1.86
N GLY A 298 -4.55 -0.20 -0.90
CA GLY A 298 -5.89 0.36 -0.69
C GLY A 298 -6.97 -0.62 -0.20
N ASN A 299 -6.67 -1.92 -0.05
CA ASN A 299 -7.63 -2.96 0.36
C ASN A 299 -7.03 -3.94 1.39
N GLN A 300 -6.27 -3.42 2.35
CA GLN A 300 -5.50 -4.24 3.30
C GLN A 300 -6.36 -5.02 4.29
N GLN A 301 -7.66 -4.71 4.38
CA GLN A 301 -8.63 -5.51 5.13
C GLN A 301 -8.82 -6.91 4.51
N LEU A 302 -8.56 -7.06 3.21
CA LEU A 302 -8.44 -8.35 2.49
C LEU A 302 -7.09 -9.00 2.80
N SER A 303 -6.90 -9.32 4.08
CA SER A 303 -5.64 -9.88 4.60
C SER A 303 -5.37 -11.30 4.08
N PRO A 304 -4.14 -11.82 4.24
CA PRO A 304 -3.84 -13.21 3.92
C PRO A 304 -4.75 -14.23 4.60
N ALA A 305 -5.25 -13.94 5.80
CA ALA A 305 -6.20 -14.81 6.49
C ALA A 305 -7.56 -14.82 5.79
N VAL A 306 -8.05 -13.66 5.32
CA VAL A 306 -9.32 -13.57 4.58
C VAL A 306 -9.19 -14.25 3.21
N LEU A 307 -8.10 -13.96 2.49
CA LEU A 307 -7.91 -14.46 1.12
C LEU A 307 -7.74 -15.98 1.04
N ARG A 308 -7.23 -16.63 2.09
CA ARG A 308 -7.14 -18.10 2.15
C ARG A 308 -8.50 -18.79 2.26
N GLU A 309 -9.48 -18.08 2.80
CA GLU A 309 -10.84 -18.60 3.01
C GLU A 309 -11.80 -18.24 1.87
N CYS A 310 -11.32 -17.56 0.82
CA CYS A 310 -12.16 -17.00 -0.25
C CYS A 310 -11.66 -17.38 -1.65
N ASP A 311 -12.60 -17.69 -2.54
CA ASP A 311 -12.38 -17.63 -3.98
C ASP A 311 -12.21 -16.17 -4.43
N VAL A 312 -11.41 -15.93 -5.47
CA VAL A 312 -11.15 -14.57 -5.98
C VAL A 312 -11.84 -14.35 -7.33
N GLU A 313 -12.68 -13.31 -7.41
CA GLU A 313 -13.23 -12.79 -8.66
C GLU A 313 -12.71 -11.37 -8.94
N ILE A 314 -11.92 -11.25 -10.01
CA ILE A 314 -11.35 -9.96 -10.43
C ILE A 314 -12.26 -9.34 -11.50
N VAL A 315 -12.69 -8.09 -11.26
CA VAL A 315 -13.57 -7.33 -12.15
C VAL A 315 -12.93 -6.03 -12.60
N ALA A 316 -12.99 -5.68 -13.88
CA ALA A 316 -12.46 -4.42 -14.38
C ALA A 316 -13.15 -3.99 -15.66
N SER A 317 -13.33 -2.69 -15.89
CA SER A 317 -13.76 -2.22 -17.21
C SER A 317 -12.67 -2.48 -18.25
N ARG A 318 -13.06 -2.68 -19.52
CA ARG A 318 -12.10 -2.90 -20.63
C ARG A 318 -11.04 -1.80 -20.68
N ARG A 319 -11.47 -0.54 -20.62
CA ARG A 319 -10.58 0.62 -20.61
C ARG A 319 -9.55 0.59 -19.47
N LYS A 320 -9.95 0.10 -18.28
CA LYS A 320 -9.03 -0.03 -17.14
C LYS A 320 -7.93 -1.05 -17.42
N LEU A 321 -8.23 -2.11 -18.18
CA LEU A 321 -7.26 -3.14 -18.53
C LEU A 321 -6.41 -2.79 -19.75
N ASP A 322 -6.90 -1.96 -20.67
CA ASP A 322 -6.17 -1.64 -21.90
C ASP A 322 -4.83 -0.91 -21.64
N GLY A 323 -4.71 -0.21 -20.50
CA GLY A 323 -3.46 0.39 -20.03
C GLY A 323 -2.61 -0.50 -19.12
N LEU A 324 -3.03 -1.75 -18.85
CA LEU A 324 -2.34 -2.65 -17.93
C LEU A 324 -1.68 -3.80 -18.69
N GLY A 325 -0.35 -3.91 -18.57
CA GLY A 325 0.39 -5.08 -19.08
C GLY A 325 0.22 -6.32 -18.20
N VAL A 326 0.18 -6.12 -16.88
CA VAL A 326 0.08 -7.18 -15.87
C VAL A 326 -0.79 -6.73 -14.69
N LEU A 327 -1.31 -7.70 -13.96
CA LEU A 327 -1.86 -7.51 -12.62
C LEU A 327 -0.74 -7.68 -11.60
N ARG A 328 -0.86 -7.07 -10.42
CA ARG A 328 0.14 -7.14 -9.34
C ARG A 328 -0.49 -7.57 -8.01
N VAL A 329 0.28 -8.29 -7.20
CA VAL A 329 -0.14 -8.73 -5.86
C VAL A 329 0.90 -8.35 -4.79
N ASP A 330 0.45 -7.98 -3.61
CA ASP A 330 1.28 -7.67 -2.43
C ASP A 330 0.46 -7.82 -1.14
N THR A 331 0.00 -9.04 -0.85
CA THR A 331 -0.81 -9.32 0.35
C THR A 331 -0.02 -9.10 1.65
N GLY A 332 1.31 -9.03 1.54
CA GLY A 332 2.25 -8.99 2.66
C GLY A 332 2.61 -10.37 3.19
N ASP A 333 2.26 -11.43 2.47
CA ASP A 333 2.56 -12.83 2.76
C ASP A 333 3.12 -13.47 1.48
N PRO A 334 4.46 -13.68 1.38
CA PRO A 334 5.11 -14.13 0.15
C PRO A 334 4.60 -15.48 -0.38
N ASP A 335 4.23 -16.41 0.50
CA ASP A 335 3.74 -17.73 0.09
C ASP A 335 2.35 -17.61 -0.55
N LEU A 336 1.51 -16.73 -0.01
CA LEU A 336 0.22 -16.42 -0.61
C LEU A 336 0.39 -15.66 -1.94
N ASP A 337 1.29 -14.67 -1.98
CA ASP A 337 1.59 -13.91 -3.20
C ASP A 337 2.03 -14.85 -4.32
N GLU A 338 2.90 -15.83 -4.03
CA GLU A 338 3.35 -16.85 -4.99
C GLU A 338 2.21 -17.78 -5.43
N THR A 339 1.31 -18.14 -4.52
CA THR A 339 0.14 -18.98 -4.85
C THR A 339 -0.85 -18.24 -5.78
N LEU A 340 -0.95 -16.92 -5.66
CA LEU A 340 -1.83 -16.10 -6.48
C LEU A 340 -1.26 -15.79 -7.88
N ARG A 341 0.07 -15.82 -8.04
CA ARG A 341 0.74 -15.55 -9.32
C ARG A 341 0.28 -16.48 -10.44
N GLY A 342 0.36 -15.97 -11.67
CA GLY A 342 0.00 -16.72 -12.88
C GLY A 342 -1.19 -16.10 -13.64
N TRP A 343 -1.77 -16.87 -14.55
CA TRP A 343 -2.82 -16.36 -15.43
C TRP A 343 -4.16 -16.26 -14.72
N GLN A 344 -4.64 -15.02 -14.55
CA GLN A 344 -5.90 -14.72 -13.89
C GLN A 344 -6.99 -14.35 -14.91
N ARG A 345 -8.23 -14.76 -14.61
CA ARG A 345 -9.41 -14.41 -15.40
C ARG A 345 -10.04 -13.13 -14.84
N VAL A 346 -9.94 -12.04 -15.58
CA VAL A 346 -10.59 -10.77 -15.24
C VAL A 346 -11.91 -10.64 -15.99
N ARG A 347 -13.02 -10.47 -15.27
CA ARG A 347 -14.33 -10.19 -15.86
C ARG A 347 -14.38 -8.74 -16.34
N VAL A 348 -14.77 -8.55 -17.60
CA VAL A 348 -14.76 -7.24 -18.28
C VAL A 348 -16.11 -6.78 -18.82
N GLY A 349 -17.11 -7.65 -18.72
CA GLY A 349 -18.48 -7.39 -19.14
C GLY A 349 -19.41 -8.40 -18.50
N ARG A 350 -20.66 -8.47 -19.00
CA ARG A 350 -21.68 -9.35 -18.43
C ARG A 350 -21.25 -10.82 -18.38
N ARG A 351 -20.57 -11.34 -19.40
CA ARG A 351 -20.04 -12.72 -19.43
C ARG A 351 -18.61 -12.81 -19.97
N GLU A 352 -18.06 -11.69 -20.42
CA GLU A 352 -16.76 -11.64 -21.06
C GLU A 352 -15.64 -11.60 -20.03
N ARG A 353 -14.57 -12.34 -20.32
CA ARG A 353 -13.36 -12.40 -19.49
C ARG A 353 -12.13 -12.17 -20.35
N ARG A 354 -11.11 -11.54 -19.78
CA ARG A 354 -9.76 -11.43 -20.33
C ARG A 354 -8.78 -12.13 -19.41
N PHE A 355 -7.74 -12.72 -20.00
CA PHE A 355 -6.63 -13.29 -19.23
C PHE A 355 -5.54 -12.24 -19.09
N LEU A 356 -5.12 -11.99 -17.85
CA LEU A 356 -3.95 -11.18 -17.54
C LEU A 356 -3.07 -11.96 -16.58
N GLN A 357 -1.76 -11.82 -16.72
CA GLN A 357 -0.82 -12.41 -15.79
C GLN A 357 -0.78 -11.58 -14.51
N LEU A 358 -0.90 -12.24 -13.36
CA LEU A 358 -0.66 -11.69 -12.03
C LEU A 358 0.79 -12.00 -11.65
N VAL A 359 1.56 -10.94 -11.38
CA VAL A 359 2.98 -10.98 -11.02
C VAL A 359 3.25 -10.46 -9.62
#